data_AF-A0A529MF29-F1
#
_entry.id   AF-A0A529MF29-F1
#
_cell.length_a   1.000
_cell.length_b   1.000
_cell.length_c   1.000
_cell.angle_alpha   90.00
_cell.angle_beta   90.00
_cell.angle_gamma   90.00
#
_symmetry.space_group_name_H-M   'P 1'
#
loop_
_entity.id
_entity.type
_entity.pdbx_description
1 polymer ?
#
loop_
_entity_poly.entity_id
_entity_poly.type
_entity_poly.pdbx_seq_one_letter_code
_entity_poly.pdbx_strand_id
1 'polypeptide(L)'
;MTDVSIRRADFMMVLAYASDLATGHSRDFALKSCVLAMRIAELAGVSEQVRRNAYHQSMLRYVGCNADTDLLSGLFGDEIALRQDLVGLDMGNRAELGRVFVQAFKRFYYDLEPDAQAKAIEAAMSQALAVARPVLTAHCEVAQRIGERLGLSDEIRRNLGQIYERWDGKGLPRGLSG
;
A
#
# COMPACT_ATOMS: atom_id res chain seq x y z
N MET A 1 -9.18 39.37 -11.28
CA MET A 1 -8.89 38.18 -10.45
C MET A 1 -7.75 37.41 -11.13
N THR A 2 -6.79 36.88 -10.38
CA THR A 2 -5.82 35.92 -10.94
C THR A 2 -6.52 34.59 -11.15
N ASP A 3 -6.50 34.08 -12.38
CA ASP A 3 -7.11 32.78 -12.68
C ASP A 3 -6.26 31.64 -12.08
N VAL A 4 -6.92 30.69 -11.40
CA VAL A 4 -6.23 29.64 -10.62
C VAL A 4 -6.16 28.38 -11.48
N SER A 5 -5.06 28.24 -12.22
CA SER A 5 -4.82 27.10 -13.11
C SER A 5 -4.51 25.80 -12.32
N ILE A 6 -5.56 25.06 -11.97
CA ILE A 6 -5.43 23.75 -11.31
C ILE A 6 -4.90 22.72 -12.31
N ARG A 7 -3.79 22.05 -11.98
CA ARG A 7 -3.16 21.02 -12.82
C ARG A 7 -3.45 19.64 -12.24
N ARG A 8 -3.34 18.59 -13.07
CA ARG A 8 -3.47 17.20 -12.58
C ARG A 8 -2.48 16.87 -11.46
N ALA A 9 -1.28 17.44 -11.50
CA ALA A 9 -0.27 17.28 -10.45
C ALA A 9 -0.75 17.77 -9.07
N ASP A 10 -1.60 18.81 -9.02
CA ASP A 10 -2.11 19.37 -7.77
C ASP A 10 -3.15 18.42 -7.14
N PHE A 11 -4.05 17.86 -7.95
CA PHE A 11 -4.94 16.76 -7.51
C PHE A 11 -4.16 15.52 -7.07
N MET A 12 -3.10 15.15 -7.79
CA MET A 12 -2.23 14.02 -7.41
C MET A 12 -1.52 14.26 -6.07
N MET A 13 -1.11 15.50 -5.76
CA MET A 13 -0.54 15.85 -4.46
C MET A 13 -1.59 15.69 -3.33
N VAL A 14 -2.80 16.20 -3.52
CA VAL A 14 -3.89 16.10 -2.52
C VAL A 14 -4.24 14.63 -2.25
N LEU A 15 -4.40 13.83 -3.30
CA LEU A 15 -4.66 12.39 -3.18
C LEU A 15 -3.51 11.66 -2.48
N ALA A 16 -2.26 11.97 -2.83
CA ALA A 16 -1.08 11.38 -2.20
C ALA A 16 -0.98 11.71 -0.70
N TYR A 17 -1.21 12.97 -0.32
CA TYR A 17 -1.18 13.42 1.07
C TYR A 17 -2.32 12.80 1.90
N ALA A 18 -3.54 12.74 1.34
CA ALA A 18 -4.67 12.06 1.97
C ALA A 18 -4.42 10.55 2.12
N SER A 19 -3.73 9.92 1.15
CA SER A 19 -3.34 8.51 1.24
C SER A 19 -2.30 8.28 2.33
N ASP A 20 -1.22 9.06 2.35
CA ASP A 20 -0.17 8.97 3.38
C ASP A 20 -0.77 9.09 4.79
N LEU A 21 -1.68 10.04 5.01
CA LEU A 21 -2.41 10.21 6.27
C LEU A 21 -3.33 9.01 6.59
N ALA A 22 -4.17 8.59 5.64
CA ALA A 22 -5.13 7.49 5.83
C ALA A 22 -4.47 6.10 5.95
N THR A 23 -3.18 5.97 5.65
CA THR A 23 -2.40 4.74 5.84
C THR A 23 -1.35 4.85 6.96
N GLY A 24 -1.32 5.94 7.72
CA GLY A 24 -0.40 6.12 8.85
C GLY A 24 1.07 6.35 8.48
N HIS A 25 1.38 6.68 7.23
CA HIS A 25 2.75 6.94 6.79
C HIS A 25 3.28 8.30 7.32
N SER A 26 4.60 8.46 7.31
CA SER A 26 5.21 9.77 7.61
C SER A 26 4.71 10.84 6.65
N ARG A 27 4.54 12.09 7.09
CA ARG A 27 4.18 13.21 6.22
C ARG A 27 5.09 13.27 4.98
N ASP A 28 4.52 13.56 3.81
CA ASP A 28 5.23 13.69 2.54
C ASP A 28 5.88 12.38 2.02
N PHE A 29 5.46 11.19 2.47
CA PHE A 29 6.07 9.91 2.11
C PHE A 29 5.96 9.60 0.61
N ALA A 30 4.80 9.83 -0.01
CA ALA A 30 4.63 9.71 -1.45
C ALA A 30 5.57 10.68 -2.23
N LEU A 31 5.70 11.94 -1.77
CA LEU A 31 6.56 12.94 -2.41
C LEU A 31 8.05 12.59 -2.25
N LYS A 32 8.49 12.15 -1.06
CA LYS A 32 9.85 11.63 -0.82
C LYS A 32 10.15 10.43 -1.71
N SER A 33 9.18 9.52 -1.85
CA SER A 33 9.27 8.36 -2.75
C SER A 33 9.41 8.80 -4.22
N CYS A 34 8.70 9.85 -4.64
CA CYS A 34 8.82 10.42 -5.98
C CYS A 34 10.21 11.02 -6.22
N VAL A 35 10.79 11.76 -5.27
CA VAL A 35 12.15 12.30 -5.39
C VAL A 35 13.18 11.17 -5.57
N LEU A 36 13.05 10.08 -4.81
CA LEU A 36 13.91 8.90 -4.95
C LEU A 36 13.71 8.19 -6.30
N ALA A 37 12.45 7.91 -6.68
CA ALA A 37 12.12 7.23 -7.93
C ALA A 37 12.62 8.00 -9.17
N MET A 38 12.48 9.33 -9.18
CA MET A 38 12.97 10.17 -10.27
C MET A 38 14.49 10.20 -10.36
N ARG A 39 15.22 10.24 -9.22
CA ARG A 39 16.69 10.13 -9.20
C ARG A 39 17.18 8.76 -9.67
N ILE A 40 16.49 7.68 -9.29
CA ILE A 40 16.80 6.32 -9.77
C ILE A 40 16.59 6.24 -11.29
N ALA A 41 15.49 6.78 -11.81
CA ALA A 41 15.20 6.79 -13.25
C ALA A 41 16.19 7.67 -14.04
N GLU A 42 16.65 8.78 -13.47
CA GLU A 42 17.70 9.63 -14.04
C GLU A 42 19.04 8.88 -14.13
N LEU A 43 19.51 8.30 -13.01
CA LEU A 43 20.77 7.54 -12.95
C LEU A 43 20.75 6.28 -13.82
N ALA A 44 19.60 5.62 -13.95
CA ALA A 44 19.42 4.47 -14.83
C ALA A 44 19.27 4.85 -16.32
N GLY A 45 19.32 6.14 -16.67
CA GLY A 45 19.30 6.60 -18.06
C GLY A 45 17.99 6.35 -18.82
N VAL A 46 16.90 5.98 -18.12
CA VAL A 46 15.67 5.50 -18.78
C VAL A 46 14.94 6.60 -19.54
N SER A 47 14.11 6.21 -20.51
CA SER A 47 13.35 7.12 -21.37
C SER A 47 12.34 7.97 -20.60
N GLU A 48 11.94 9.10 -21.18
CA GLU A 48 10.94 10.02 -20.59
C GLU A 48 9.64 9.30 -20.21
N GLN A 49 9.16 8.35 -21.03
CA GLN A 49 7.95 7.59 -20.71
C GLN A 49 8.12 6.72 -19.45
N VAL A 50 9.28 6.10 -19.24
CA VAL A 50 9.56 5.34 -18.00
C VAL A 50 9.70 6.29 -16.81
N ARG A 51 10.33 7.46 -16.96
CA ARG A 51 10.35 8.52 -15.91
C ARG A 51 8.94 8.98 -15.55
N ARG A 52 8.07 9.17 -16.56
CA ARG A 52 6.66 9.54 -16.40
C ARG A 52 5.87 8.46 -15.66
N ASN A 53 6.14 7.18 -15.91
CA ASN A 53 5.55 6.07 -15.17
C ASN A 53 6.03 6.04 -13.72
N ALA A 54 7.33 6.23 -13.47
CA ALA A 54 7.89 6.32 -12.13
C ALA A 54 7.29 7.48 -11.32
N TYR A 55 7.09 8.66 -11.93
CA TYR A 55 6.40 9.81 -11.32
C TYR A 55 4.97 9.46 -10.88
N HIS A 56 4.12 8.95 -11.79
CA HIS A 56 2.73 8.66 -11.44
C HIS A 56 2.60 7.50 -10.44
N GLN A 57 3.41 6.45 -10.60
CA GLN A 57 3.43 5.30 -9.68
C GLN A 57 3.86 5.73 -8.28
N SER A 58 5.00 6.42 -8.14
CA SER A 58 5.52 6.82 -6.82
C SER A 58 4.55 7.70 -6.04
N MET A 59 3.85 8.62 -6.72
CA MET A 59 2.82 9.49 -6.14
C MET A 59 1.51 8.76 -5.78
N LEU A 60 1.05 7.80 -6.59
CA LEU A 60 -0.31 7.23 -6.48
C LEU A 60 -0.37 5.78 -6.02
N ARG A 61 0.75 5.09 -5.79
CA ARG A 61 0.78 3.65 -5.48
C ARG A 61 -0.12 3.21 -4.32
N TYR A 62 -0.29 4.05 -3.30
CA TYR A 62 -1.15 3.75 -2.13
C TYR A 62 -2.56 4.34 -2.22
N VAL A 63 -2.97 4.92 -3.36
CA VAL A 63 -4.22 5.72 -3.46
C VAL A 63 -5.52 4.91 -3.32
N GLY A 64 -5.43 3.57 -3.34
CA GLY A 64 -6.54 2.67 -2.99
C GLY A 64 -6.36 1.91 -1.66
N CYS A 65 -5.26 2.13 -0.93
CA CYS A 65 -4.89 1.29 0.23
C CYS A 65 -5.65 1.58 1.53
N ASN A 66 -6.73 2.35 1.43
CA ASN A 66 -7.71 2.64 2.47
C ASN A 66 -9.11 2.09 2.12
N ALA A 67 -9.25 1.35 1.02
CA ALA A 67 -10.53 0.79 0.57
C ALA A 67 -11.16 -0.21 1.56
N ASP A 68 -10.32 -0.98 2.26
CA ASP A 68 -10.73 -2.04 3.19
C ASP A 68 -10.36 -1.72 4.65
N THR A 69 -10.22 -0.44 5.02
CA THR A 69 -9.81 -0.03 6.37
C THR A 69 -10.76 -0.56 7.45
N ASP A 70 -12.08 -0.56 7.22
CA ASP A 70 -13.06 -1.11 8.19
C ASP A 70 -12.83 -2.61 8.46
N LEU A 71 -12.47 -3.38 7.43
CA LEU A 71 -12.16 -4.82 7.53
C LEU A 71 -10.82 -5.06 8.24
N LEU A 72 -9.82 -4.22 7.97
CA LEU A 72 -8.50 -4.32 8.61
C LEU A 72 -8.58 -3.92 10.10
N SER A 73 -9.31 -2.86 10.43
CA SER A 73 -9.54 -2.41 11.80
C SER A 73 -10.33 -3.46 12.59
N GLY A 74 -11.39 -4.02 12.00
CA GLY A 74 -12.18 -5.11 12.60
C GLY A 74 -11.42 -6.43 12.80
N LEU A 75 -10.28 -6.65 12.14
CA LEU A 75 -9.44 -7.84 12.29
C LEU A 75 -8.23 -7.61 13.21
N PHE A 76 -7.58 -6.46 13.13
CA PHE A 76 -6.30 -6.19 13.80
C PHE A 76 -6.38 -5.14 14.92
N GLY A 77 -7.53 -4.49 15.11
CA GLY A 77 -7.67 -3.35 16.02
C GLY A 77 -7.04 -2.09 15.42
N ASP A 78 -5.83 -1.76 15.87
CA ASP A 78 -5.09 -0.60 15.36
C ASP A 78 -4.41 -0.94 14.02
N GLU A 79 -5.14 -0.75 12.93
CA GLU A 79 -4.61 -1.00 11.59
C GLU A 79 -3.58 0.05 11.14
N ILE A 80 -3.53 1.22 11.78
CA ILE A 80 -2.50 2.24 11.56
C ILE A 80 -1.15 1.78 12.14
N ALA A 81 -1.14 1.30 13.39
CA ALA A 81 0.07 0.73 14.00
C ALA A 81 0.54 -0.51 13.24
N LEU A 82 -0.37 -1.39 12.80
CA LEU A 82 -0.02 -2.50 11.92
C LEU A 82 0.64 -2.03 10.61
N ARG A 83 0.06 -1.03 9.93
CA ARG A 83 0.66 -0.48 8.69
C ARG A 83 2.05 0.07 8.94
N GLN A 84 2.28 0.74 10.07
CA GLN A 84 3.59 1.26 10.48
C GLN A 84 4.60 0.14 10.76
N ASP A 85 4.21 -0.92 11.48
CA ASP A 85 5.07 -2.09 11.74
C ASP A 85 5.43 -2.89 10.47
N LEU A 86 4.67 -2.71 9.38
CA LEU A 86 4.94 -3.29 8.06
C LEU A 86 5.85 -2.41 7.17
N VAL A 87 6.17 -1.16 7.57
CA VAL A 87 7.03 -0.27 6.77
C VAL A 87 8.49 -0.74 6.81
N GLY A 88 9.04 -1.08 5.65
CA GLY A 88 10.45 -1.50 5.49
C GLY A 88 10.70 -2.99 5.67
N LEU A 89 9.67 -3.77 6.05
CA LEU A 89 9.71 -5.22 6.14
C LEU A 89 9.86 -5.88 4.75
N ASP A 90 10.71 -6.91 4.61
CA ASP A 90 10.61 -7.81 3.46
C ASP A 90 9.41 -8.76 3.65
N MET A 91 8.39 -8.60 2.82
CA MET A 91 7.23 -9.50 2.74
C MET A 91 7.60 -10.96 2.40
N GLY A 92 8.82 -11.22 1.94
CA GLY A 92 9.40 -12.56 1.78
C GLY A 92 9.81 -13.21 3.10
N ASN A 93 10.15 -12.42 4.12
CA ASN A 93 10.53 -12.91 5.46
C ASN A 93 9.28 -13.29 6.28
N ARG A 94 8.69 -14.44 5.94
CA ARG A 94 7.50 -14.99 6.59
C ARG A 94 7.61 -15.11 8.11
N ALA A 95 8.82 -15.35 8.64
CA ALA A 95 9.05 -15.45 10.08
C ALA A 95 8.95 -14.09 10.79
N GLU A 96 9.30 -13.00 10.11
CA GLU A 96 9.23 -11.64 10.63
C GLU A 96 7.83 -11.03 10.43
N LEU A 97 7.23 -11.23 9.25
CA LEU A 97 5.83 -10.91 8.99
C LEU A 97 4.87 -11.60 9.99
N GLY A 98 5.12 -12.88 10.29
CA GLY A 98 4.36 -13.62 11.31
C GLY A 98 4.52 -13.03 12.72
N ARG A 99 5.70 -12.49 13.08
CA ARG A 99 5.88 -11.78 14.35
C ARG A 99 5.08 -10.48 14.39
N VAL A 100 5.08 -9.70 13.32
CA VAL A 100 4.30 -8.44 13.24
C VAL A 100 2.81 -8.70 13.46
N PHE A 101 2.22 -9.69 12.76
CA PHE A 101 0.82 -10.05 12.98
C PHE A 101 0.54 -10.58 14.40
N VAL A 102 1.42 -11.43 14.97
CA VAL A 102 1.28 -11.87 16.36
C VAL A 102 1.33 -10.70 17.36
N GLN A 103 2.16 -9.68 17.14
CA GLN A 103 2.17 -8.49 17.99
C GLN A 103 0.97 -7.56 17.76
N ALA A 104 0.39 -7.52 16.55
CA ALA A 104 -0.89 -6.86 16.31
C ALA A 104 -2.02 -7.56 17.10
N PHE A 105 -2.17 -8.88 16.96
CA PHE A 105 -3.20 -9.62 17.69
C PHE A 105 -3.00 -9.63 19.22
N LYS A 106 -1.75 -9.55 19.72
CA LYS A 106 -1.49 -9.33 21.16
C LYS A 106 -1.92 -7.95 21.68
N ARG A 107 -1.86 -6.91 20.83
CA ARG A 107 -2.41 -5.58 21.15
C ARG A 107 -3.94 -5.58 21.09
N PHE A 108 -4.52 -6.32 20.15
CA PHE A 108 -5.98 -6.40 19.98
C PHE A 108 -6.66 -7.21 21.09
N TYR A 109 -6.12 -8.38 21.44
CA TYR A 109 -6.63 -9.29 22.48
C TYR A 109 -5.94 -9.10 23.84
N TYR A 110 -5.61 -7.85 24.20
CA TYR A 110 -4.81 -7.53 25.40
C TYR A 110 -5.53 -7.85 26.73
N ASP A 111 -6.85 -7.97 26.68
CA ASP A 111 -7.78 -8.19 27.79
C ASP A 111 -8.10 -9.69 28.03
N LEU A 112 -7.72 -10.57 27.11
CA LEU A 112 -7.95 -12.01 27.23
C LEU A 112 -6.91 -12.70 28.11
N GLU A 113 -7.37 -13.61 28.97
CA GLU A 113 -6.52 -14.55 29.71
C GLU A 113 -5.58 -15.32 28.78
N PRO A 114 -4.34 -15.68 29.19
CA PRO A 114 -3.29 -16.17 28.28
C PRO A 114 -3.69 -17.34 27.37
N ASP A 115 -4.41 -18.33 27.90
CA ASP A 115 -4.89 -19.50 27.14
C ASP A 115 -6.02 -19.18 26.15
N ALA A 116 -6.77 -18.10 26.40
CA ALA A 116 -7.79 -17.59 25.49
C ALA A 116 -7.14 -16.70 24.41
N GLN A 117 -6.21 -15.82 24.82
CA GLN A 117 -5.43 -14.99 23.91
C GLN A 117 -4.66 -15.85 22.89
N ALA A 118 -4.01 -16.93 23.31
CA ALA A 118 -3.27 -17.82 22.42
C ALA A 118 -4.16 -18.42 21.31
N LYS A 119 -5.36 -18.90 21.67
CA LYS A 119 -6.35 -19.46 20.73
C LYS A 119 -6.93 -18.40 19.81
N ALA A 120 -7.18 -17.19 20.31
CA ALA A 120 -7.65 -16.06 19.52
C ALA A 120 -6.60 -15.64 18.46
N ILE A 121 -5.32 -15.58 18.84
CA ILE A 121 -4.21 -15.31 17.92
C ILE A 121 -4.12 -16.38 16.82
N GLU A 122 -4.24 -17.66 17.16
CA GLU A 122 -4.19 -18.77 16.18
C GLU A 122 -5.31 -18.68 15.13
N ALA A 123 -6.54 -18.41 15.57
CA ALA A 123 -7.68 -18.19 14.68
C ALA A 123 -7.50 -16.94 13.81
N ALA A 124 -7.09 -15.82 14.41
CA ALA A 124 -6.91 -14.55 13.71
C ALA A 124 -5.75 -14.59 12.67
N MET A 125 -4.67 -15.34 12.95
CA MET A 125 -3.60 -15.62 11.99
C MET A 125 -4.12 -16.36 10.75
N SER A 126 -5.03 -17.31 10.94
CA SER A 126 -5.66 -18.04 9.84
C SER A 126 -6.59 -17.13 9.02
N GLN A 127 -7.35 -16.25 9.68
CA GLN A 127 -8.20 -15.25 9.03
C GLN A 127 -7.38 -14.21 8.24
N ALA A 128 -6.27 -13.71 8.77
CA ALA A 128 -5.37 -12.78 8.09
C ALA A 128 -4.83 -13.35 6.77
N LEU A 129 -4.42 -14.62 6.76
CA LEU A 129 -3.97 -15.31 5.55
C LEU A 129 -5.09 -15.44 4.50
N ALA A 130 -6.33 -15.65 4.94
CA ALA A 130 -7.49 -15.75 4.05
C ALA A 130 -7.90 -14.40 3.42
N VAL A 131 -7.89 -13.30 4.19
CA VAL A 131 -8.30 -11.98 3.68
C VAL A 131 -7.20 -11.22 2.93
N ALA A 132 -5.93 -11.62 3.07
CA ALA A 132 -4.80 -10.92 2.45
C ALA A 132 -4.94 -10.74 0.93
N ARG A 133 -5.32 -11.79 0.18
CA ARG A 133 -5.48 -11.67 -1.28
C ARG A 133 -6.67 -10.78 -1.69
N PRO A 134 -7.88 -10.93 -1.11
CA PRO A 134 -8.98 -9.98 -1.31
C PRO A 134 -8.59 -8.51 -1.09
N VAL A 135 -8.04 -8.16 0.09
CA VAL A 135 -7.68 -6.78 0.45
C VAL A 135 -6.66 -6.20 -0.52
N LEU A 136 -5.58 -6.92 -0.82
CA LEU A 136 -4.55 -6.45 -1.77
C LEU A 136 -5.07 -6.38 -3.22
N THR A 137 -6.13 -7.12 -3.56
CA THR A 137 -6.83 -6.99 -4.85
C THR A 137 -7.66 -5.70 -4.88
N ALA A 138 -8.49 -5.45 -3.86
CA ALA A 138 -9.34 -4.27 -3.77
C ALA A 138 -8.52 -2.97 -3.70
N HIS A 139 -7.43 -2.94 -2.93
CA HIS A 139 -6.44 -1.85 -2.92
C HIS A 139 -5.94 -1.51 -4.34
N CYS A 140 -5.55 -2.54 -5.10
CA CYS A 140 -5.08 -2.40 -6.47
C CYS A 140 -6.20 -1.93 -7.42
N GLU A 141 -7.40 -2.50 -7.35
CA GLU A 141 -8.53 -2.08 -8.18
C GLU A 141 -8.95 -0.62 -7.94
N VAL A 142 -8.99 -0.17 -6.69
CA VAL A 142 -9.34 1.22 -6.38
C VAL A 142 -8.27 2.17 -6.90
N ALA A 143 -6.98 1.83 -6.77
CA ALA A 143 -5.90 2.60 -7.39
C ALA A 143 -6.04 2.69 -8.92
N GLN A 144 -6.46 1.60 -9.58
CA GLN A 144 -6.71 1.58 -11.03
C GLN A 144 -7.91 2.44 -11.44
N ARG A 145 -9.02 2.39 -10.70
CA ARG A 145 -10.23 3.21 -10.94
C ARG A 145 -9.95 4.71 -10.69
N ILE A 146 -9.07 5.05 -9.75
CA ILE A 146 -8.62 6.43 -9.54
C ILE A 146 -7.69 6.88 -10.68
N GLY A 147 -6.77 6.03 -11.14
CA GLY A 147 -5.93 6.31 -12.32
C GLY A 147 -6.74 6.54 -13.61
N GLU A 148 -7.83 5.79 -13.80
CA GLU A 148 -8.79 6.01 -14.89
C GLU A 148 -9.49 7.37 -14.79
N ARG A 149 -10.04 7.71 -13.62
CA ARG A 149 -10.70 9.01 -13.36
C ARG A 149 -9.75 10.21 -13.53
N LEU A 150 -8.44 10.03 -13.36
CA LEU A 150 -7.40 11.03 -13.59
C LEU A 150 -6.91 11.11 -15.05
N GLY A 151 -7.45 10.30 -15.97
CA GLY A 151 -7.01 10.25 -17.36
C GLY A 151 -5.55 9.80 -17.51
N LEU A 152 -5.13 8.81 -16.72
CA LEU A 152 -3.81 8.17 -16.84
C LEU A 152 -3.85 7.09 -17.94
N SER A 153 -2.73 6.87 -18.62
CA SER A 153 -2.63 5.84 -19.67
C SER A 153 -2.82 4.44 -19.11
N ASP A 154 -3.24 3.50 -19.96
CA ASP A 154 -3.44 2.10 -19.55
C ASP A 154 -2.16 1.43 -19.05
N GLU A 155 -0.98 1.90 -19.46
CA GLU A 155 0.29 1.51 -18.87
C GLU A 155 0.39 1.91 -17.39
N ILE A 156 0.15 3.19 -17.06
CA ILE A 156 0.16 3.67 -15.68
C ILE A 156 -0.95 2.98 -14.86
N ARG A 157 -2.15 2.81 -15.44
CA ARG A 157 -3.26 2.08 -14.80
C ARG A 157 -2.86 0.63 -14.51
N ARG A 158 -2.24 -0.11 -15.45
CA ARG A 158 -1.76 -1.47 -15.18
C ARG A 158 -0.78 -1.51 -14.01
N ASN A 159 0.17 -0.58 -13.97
CA ASN A 159 1.22 -0.51 -12.95
C ASN A 159 0.66 -0.17 -11.54
N LEU A 160 -0.37 0.69 -11.45
CA LEU A 160 -1.02 0.99 -10.16
C LEU A 160 -1.65 -0.26 -9.52
N GLY A 161 -2.11 -1.21 -10.34
CA GLY A 161 -2.60 -2.51 -9.87
C GLY A 161 -1.50 -3.55 -9.56
N GLN A 162 -0.23 -3.14 -9.42
CA GLN A 162 0.92 -4.05 -9.27
C GLN A 162 1.82 -3.75 -8.05
N ILE A 163 1.43 -2.84 -7.14
CA ILE A 163 2.30 -2.41 -6.03
C ILE A 163 2.76 -3.57 -5.11
N TYR A 164 1.93 -4.60 -4.93
CA TYR A 164 2.23 -5.75 -4.06
C TYR A 164 2.78 -6.97 -4.83
N GLU A 165 3.02 -6.84 -6.15
CA GLU A 165 3.66 -7.90 -6.95
C GLU A 165 5.16 -7.95 -6.60
N ARG A 166 5.83 -9.08 -6.87
CA ARG A 166 7.24 -9.29 -6.51
C ARG A 166 7.99 -9.92 -7.66
N TRP A 167 9.23 -9.50 -7.89
CA TRP A 167 10.12 -10.06 -8.91
C TRP A 167 10.18 -11.60 -8.89
N ASP A 168 10.10 -12.22 -7.71
CA ASP A 168 10.12 -13.67 -7.52
C ASP A 168 8.78 -14.40 -7.78
N GLY A 169 7.76 -13.71 -8.31
CA GLY A 169 6.43 -14.25 -8.61
C GLY A 169 5.56 -14.53 -7.37
N LYS A 170 6.08 -14.32 -6.15
CA LYS A 170 5.37 -14.61 -4.88
C LYS A 170 4.55 -13.42 -4.37
N GLY A 171 4.38 -12.38 -5.20
CA GLY A 171 3.59 -11.21 -4.89
C GLY A 171 2.09 -11.43 -5.07
N LEU A 172 1.33 -10.37 -4.81
CA LEU A 172 -0.13 -10.35 -4.91
C LEU A 172 -0.59 -9.08 -5.66
N PRO A 173 -1.80 -9.06 -6.26
CA PRO A 173 -2.77 -10.15 -6.28
C PRO A 173 -2.54 -11.22 -7.35
N ARG A 174 -1.79 -10.94 -8.43
CA ARG A 174 -1.72 -11.84 -9.60
C ARG A 174 -0.52 -12.79 -9.62
N GLY A 175 0.52 -12.55 -8.81
CA GLY A 175 1.73 -13.38 -8.81
C GLY A 175 2.60 -13.10 -10.03
N LEU A 176 2.69 -11.84 -10.44
CA LEU A 176 3.50 -11.44 -11.58
C LEU A 176 4.99 -11.52 -11.25
N SER A 177 5.77 -12.06 -12.18
CA SER A 177 7.25 -12.12 -12.16
C SER A 177 7.81 -11.37 -13.38
N GLY A 178 8.98 -10.76 -13.23
CA GLY A 178 9.66 -9.96 -14.27
C GLY A 178 10.98 -9.25 -13.75
#